data_AF-A0A0D3J7A7-F1
#
_entry.id   AF-A0A0D3J7A7-F1
#
_cell.length_a   1.000
_cell.length_b   1.000
_cell.length_c   1.000
_cell.angle_alpha   90.00
_cell.angle_beta   90.00
_cell.angle_gamma   90.00
#
_symmetry.space_group_name_H-M   'P 1'
#
loop_
_entity.id
_entity.type
_entity.pdbx_description
1 polymer ?
#
loop_
_entity_poly.entity_id
_entity_poly.type
_entity_poly.pdbx_seq_one_letter_code
_entity_poly.pdbx_strand_id
1 'polypeptide(L)'
;MSIYFFRQPGTSLASSPPLAHFVMVAEQKKPKKAKELRRHLHTDADATGAGEAASAAPGRLNREPVLCDVNAPPPKWARPLRADRSAILSPAPAVALEMGVARASDMLRAKLDELCRASRLPRPVRPLTFERWRWAAKWEEDGLLPKSAGHPGLMLSDARAIALELKAEAAALSKKRAKERQQAASGKGASLPPLEIEVGHAPYAKLALLHRRAMPAEGAPEAEAEAAAAAVEAPAWWSTEGSPGGVEIEAEVAGARLSAQASEATPDPRAAFHQRLFALLLRYKTLRGHGFHAAIAPAVWRVLTSRLGVGFEAFASPLNCYLPTFGSGFSDVDGAFGSSGSFFRLKPAQLASGSCACNPPFVHAILDAAAARVEELLAAAAAADAPLSFAFIMPGWKETRAHASLSASPFLRRAVLVAAADHGFCDGASHQRADPLRASPYDTVVFVLQTERGSRKWPADGRFEAELRAAFAASLAPRLDAWVAAKRSKDFATADKIRDELKAAGVIADKARPVPRKAIEKRAASKGADEKRPPKRGRAE
;
A
#
# COMPACT_ATOMS: atom_id res chain seq x y z
N MET A 1 50.36 1.82 47.45
CA MET A 1 50.25 2.21 48.87
C MET A 1 49.82 0.96 49.63
N SER A 2 50.73 0.42 50.44
CA SER A 2 50.73 -0.74 51.38
C SER A 2 49.59 -1.77 51.28
N ILE A 3 49.80 -3.01 50.84
CA ILE A 3 50.45 -4.19 51.47
C ILE A 3 49.81 -4.62 52.80
N TYR A 4 49.24 -5.84 52.81
CA TYR A 4 49.42 -6.82 53.89
C TYR A 4 49.71 -8.20 53.27
N PHE A 5 50.75 -8.86 53.80
CA PHE A 5 51.17 -10.23 53.51
C PHE A 5 50.66 -11.17 54.59
N PHE A 6 50.38 -12.43 54.24
CA PHE A 6 50.67 -13.58 55.09
C PHE A 6 51.25 -14.72 54.23
N ARG A 7 52.24 -15.42 54.78
CA ARG A 7 53.21 -16.26 54.06
C ARG A 7 53.19 -17.70 54.58
N GLN A 8 53.35 -18.66 53.65
CA GLN A 8 53.93 -20.03 53.72
C GLN A 8 53.04 -21.25 54.06
N PRO A 9 53.48 -22.50 53.73
CA PRO A 9 54.08 -22.99 52.46
C PRO A 9 53.55 -24.41 52.06
N GLY A 10 53.87 -24.91 50.86
CA GLY A 10 53.89 -26.38 50.62
C GLY A 10 53.54 -26.88 49.21
N THR A 11 54.57 -27.42 48.54
CA THR A 11 54.58 -28.60 47.64
C THR A 11 53.67 -28.66 46.38
N SER A 12 54.32 -28.50 45.22
CA SER A 12 54.34 -29.41 44.05
C SER A 12 53.12 -30.31 43.79
N LEU A 13 52.46 -30.13 42.62
CA LEU A 13 52.39 -31.15 41.55
C LEU A 13 51.69 -30.61 40.29
N ALA A 14 52.13 -31.13 39.16
CA ALA A 14 51.85 -30.71 37.80
C ALA A 14 50.38 -30.83 37.36
N SER A 15 49.93 -29.92 36.50
CA SER A 15 49.20 -30.20 35.24
C SER A 15 48.75 -28.89 34.58
N SER A 16 49.24 -28.63 33.37
CA SER A 16 48.69 -27.59 32.48
C SER A 16 47.29 -28.01 32.02
N PRO A 17 46.33 -27.08 31.88
CA PRO A 17 46.02 -26.51 30.55
C PRO A 17 45.48 -25.05 30.63
N PRO A 18 44.82 -24.51 29.58
CA PRO A 18 45.39 -23.80 28.45
C PRO A 18 45.34 -22.26 28.60
N LEU A 19 46.17 -21.58 27.81
CA LEU A 19 46.26 -20.13 27.67
C LEU A 19 44.93 -19.49 27.25
N ALA A 20 44.26 -18.82 28.20
CA ALA A 20 43.28 -17.79 27.90
C ALA A 20 44.02 -16.46 27.66
N HIS A 21 44.11 -16.04 26.40
CA HIS A 21 44.49 -14.67 26.07
C HIS A 21 43.44 -13.70 26.62
N PHE A 22 43.78 -13.01 27.71
CA PHE A 22 43.07 -11.82 28.16
C PHE A 22 43.28 -10.70 27.14
N VAL A 23 42.24 -10.40 26.36
CA VAL A 23 42.16 -9.14 25.60
C VAL A 23 41.80 -8.04 26.59
N MET A 24 42.71 -7.07 26.72
CA MET A 24 42.52 -5.82 27.45
C MET A 24 41.21 -5.16 27.00
N VAL A 25 40.25 -5.03 27.92
CA VAL A 25 39.01 -4.28 27.71
C VAL A 25 39.38 -2.81 27.62
N ALA A 26 39.47 -2.28 26.40
CA ALA A 26 39.49 -0.87 26.16
C ALA A 26 38.15 -0.27 26.64
N GLU A 27 38.26 0.72 27.51
CA GLU A 27 37.19 1.52 28.07
C GLU A 27 36.24 2.01 26.95
N GLN A 28 35.05 1.44 26.88
CA GLN A 28 34.05 1.82 25.88
C GLN A 28 33.56 3.24 26.16
N LYS A 29 34.08 4.21 25.39
CA LYS A 29 33.49 5.55 25.30
C LYS A 29 31.99 5.40 25.04
N LYS A 30 31.17 6.05 25.87
CA LYS A 30 29.71 6.14 25.70
C LYS A 30 29.38 6.40 24.23
N PRO A 31 28.48 5.64 23.59
CA PRO A 31 28.13 5.86 22.19
C PRO A 31 27.66 7.30 22.03
N LYS A 32 28.34 8.05 21.16
CA LYS A 32 27.85 9.36 20.71
C LYS A 32 26.40 9.16 20.26
N LYS A 33 25.47 9.98 20.77
CA LYS A 33 24.06 9.97 20.31
C LYS A 33 24.10 9.92 18.78
N ALA A 34 23.64 8.80 18.20
CA ALA A 34 23.50 8.69 16.77
C ALA A 34 22.65 9.89 16.33
N LYS A 35 23.22 10.75 15.48
CA LYS A 35 22.49 11.87 14.88
C LYS A 35 21.28 11.23 14.21
N GLU A 36 20.07 11.53 14.69
CA GLU A 36 18.85 11.01 14.08
C GLU A 36 18.88 11.44 12.61
N LEU A 37 19.14 10.49 11.70
CA LEU A 37 19.14 10.79 10.26
C LEU A 37 17.76 11.38 9.96
N ARG A 38 17.73 12.52 9.24
CA ARG A 38 16.47 13.07 8.76
C ARG A 38 15.74 11.95 8.01
N ARG A 39 14.45 11.77 8.30
CA ARG A 39 13.64 10.78 7.58
C ARG A 39 13.34 11.28 6.18
N HIS A 40 13.30 10.35 5.23
CA HIS A 40 13.17 10.58 3.81
C HIS A 40 14.29 11.50 3.32
N LEU A 41 15.55 11.11 3.51
CA LEU A 41 16.65 11.82 2.85
C LEU A 41 16.53 11.52 1.36
N HIS A 42 16.07 12.54 0.63
CA HIS A 42 15.79 12.45 -0.80
C HIS A 42 17.09 12.21 -1.57
N THR A 43 16.97 11.49 -2.68
CA THR A 43 18.06 11.33 -3.64
C THR A 43 18.46 12.63 -4.32
N ASP A 44 17.53 13.60 -4.36
CA ASP A 44 17.61 14.87 -5.09
C ASP A 44 17.96 14.62 -6.56
N ALA A 45 17.23 13.70 -7.20
CA ALA A 45 17.45 13.33 -8.58
C ALA A 45 17.16 14.52 -9.51
N ASP A 46 18.06 14.76 -10.47
CA ASP A 46 17.85 15.80 -11.48
C ASP A 46 16.61 15.48 -12.32
N ALA A 47 15.68 16.43 -12.39
CA ALA A 47 14.54 16.33 -13.28
C ALA A 47 15.03 16.41 -14.73
N THR A 48 14.53 15.49 -15.55
CA THR A 48 14.85 15.38 -16.97
C THR A 48 13.95 16.25 -17.85
N GLY A 49 12.88 16.81 -17.28
CA GLY A 49 11.82 17.50 -18.02
C GLY A 49 10.85 16.55 -18.73
N ALA A 50 11.02 15.24 -18.59
CA ALA A 50 10.14 14.25 -19.19
C ALA A 50 8.71 14.38 -18.67
N GLY A 51 8.55 14.73 -17.39
CA GLY A 51 7.23 14.98 -16.82
C GLY A 51 6.52 16.19 -17.42
N GLU A 52 7.25 17.29 -17.63
CA GLU A 52 6.72 18.50 -18.27
C GLU A 52 6.35 18.23 -19.73
N ALA A 53 7.21 17.55 -20.48
CA ALA A 53 6.95 17.16 -21.86
C ALA A 53 5.71 16.26 -21.99
N ALA A 54 5.55 15.29 -21.08
CA ALA A 54 4.36 14.43 -21.03
C ALA A 54 3.09 15.22 -20.70
N SER A 55 3.20 16.26 -19.87
CA SER A 55 2.10 17.15 -19.48
C SER A 55 1.65 18.08 -20.61
N ALA A 56 2.59 18.52 -21.44
CA ALA A 56 2.36 19.48 -22.52
C ALA A 56 1.76 18.85 -23.79
N ALA A 57 1.80 17.53 -23.94
CA ALA A 57 1.28 16.83 -25.11
C ALA A 57 -0.26 16.95 -25.21
N PRO A 58 -0.82 17.63 -26.23
CA PRO A 58 -2.27 17.71 -26.41
C PRO A 58 -2.85 16.33 -26.74
N GLY A 59 -3.95 15.94 -26.09
CA GLY A 59 -4.74 14.76 -26.47
C GLY A 59 -4.50 13.46 -25.68
N ARG A 60 -3.73 13.44 -24.59
CA ARG A 60 -3.64 12.28 -23.68
C ARG A 60 -4.45 12.44 -22.40
N LEU A 61 -5.73 12.77 -22.55
CA LEU A 61 -6.68 12.41 -21.49
C LEU A 61 -7.01 10.96 -21.75
N ASN A 62 -6.36 10.06 -21.01
CA ASN A 62 -6.48 8.62 -21.17
C ASN A 62 -7.98 8.26 -21.33
N ARG A 63 -8.36 7.70 -22.48
CA ARG A 63 -9.44 6.69 -22.52
C ARG A 63 -9.17 5.77 -21.35
N GLU A 64 -10.19 5.52 -20.51
CA GLU A 64 -10.06 4.88 -19.20
C GLU A 64 -8.85 3.95 -19.13
N PRO A 65 -7.78 4.32 -18.38
CA PRO A 65 -6.56 3.54 -18.40
C PRO A 65 -6.91 2.12 -17.95
N VAL A 66 -6.59 1.11 -18.75
CA VAL A 66 -6.72 -0.29 -18.34
C VAL A 66 -5.86 -0.49 -17.10
N LEU A 67 -6.50 -0.45 -15.92
CA LEU A 67 -5.82 -0.43 -14.61
C LEU A 67 -5.25 -1.80 -14.24
N CYS A 68 -5.63 -2.85 -14.96
CA CYS A 68 -5.13 -4.20 -14.77
C CYS A 68 -5.20 -5.01 -16.05
N ASP A 69 -4.27 -5.96 -16.19
CA ASP A 69 -4.25 -6.98 -17.23
C ASP A 69 -4.41 -8.37 -16.61
N VAL A 70 -5.45 -8.54 -15.79
CA VAL A 70 -5.74 -9.81 -15.12
C VAL A 70 -6.10 -10.93 -16.10
N ASN A 71 -6.33 -10.62 -17.37
CA ASN A 71 -6.60 -11.60 -18.43
C ASN A 71 -5.35 -12.02 -19.20
N ALA A 72 -4.21 -11.35 -19.00
CA ALA A 72 -2.97 -11.75 -19.63
C ALA A 72 -2.66 -13.23 -19.33
N PRO A 73 -2.36 -14.04 -20.35
CA PRO A 73 -1.84 -15.39 -20.10
C PRO A 73 -0.52 -15.26 -19.34
N PRO A 74 -0.28 -16.10 -18.31
CA PRO A 74 1.01 -16.10 -17.65
C PRO A 74 2.10 -16.44 -18.66
N PRO A 75 3.33 -15.90 -18.52
CA PRO A 75 4.43 -16.25 -19.39
C PRO A 75 4.62 -17.77 -19.45
N LYS A 76 4.90 -18.35 -20.62
CA LYS A 76 5.02 -19.81 -20.80
C LYS A 76 6.02 -20.48 -19.85
N TRP A 77 7.04 -19.73 -19.41
CA TRP A 77 8.06 -20.20 -18.48
C TRP A 77 7.70 -19.99 -17.00
N ALA A 78 6.64 -19.23 -16.70
CA ALA A 78 6.25 -18.91 -15.34
C ALA A 78 5.65 -20.15 -14.69
N ARG A 79 6.15 -20.51 -13.51
CA ARG A 79 5.53 -21.56 -12.70
C ARG A 79 4.21 -21.01 -12.15
N PRO A 80 3.10 -21.78 -12.23
CA PRO A 80 1.83 -21.34 -11.67
C PRO A 80 1.95 -21.18 -10.16
N LEU A 81 1.80 -19.94 -9.67
CA LEU A 81 1.54 -19.68 -8.26
C LEU A 81 0.05 -19.76 -8.04
N ARG A 82 -0.38 -20.72 -7.22
CA ARG A 82 -1.79 -20.92 -6.90
C ARG A 82 -2.21 -19.97 -5.80
N ALA A 83 -3.50 -19.61 -5.81
CA ALA A 83 -4.09 -18.87 -4.71
C ALA A 83 -3.92 -19.62 -3.38
N ASP A 84 -3.47 -18.91 -2.35
CA ASP A 84 -3.39 -19.45 -0.99
C ASP A 84 -4.77 -19.44 -0.37
N ARG A 85 -5.41 -20.62 -0.33
CA ARG A 85 -6.75 -20.82 0.24
C ARG A 85 -6.71 -21.39 1.65
N SER A 86 -5.52 -21.63 2.21
CA SER A 86 -5.34 -22.37 3.46
C SER A 86 -5.99 -21.69 4.68
N ALA A 87 -6.14 -20.38 4.61
CA ALA A 87 -6.67 -19.55 5.69
C ALA A 87 -8.09 -19.05 5.42
N ILE A 88 -8.74 -19.44 4.33
CA ILE A 88 -10.08 -18.94 3.97
C ILE A 88 -11.13 -19.56 4.89
N LEU A 89 -11.98 -18.71 5.48
CA LEU A 89 -13.18 -19.13 6.20
C LEU A 89 -14.39 -19.21 5.26
N SER A 90 -15.46 -19.86 5.72
CA SER A 90 -16.75 -19.77 5.04
C SER A 90 -17.25 -18.31 4.99
N PRO A 91 -18.05 -17.93 3.97
CA PRO A 91 -18.38 -16.53 3.70
C PRO A 91 -18.95 -15.75 4.89
N ALA A 92 -19.99 -16.25 5.55
CA ALA A 92 -20.62 -15.55 6.68
C ALA A 92 -19.69 -15.40 7.91
N PRO A 93 -18.98 -16.45 8.38
CA PRO A 93 -17.99 -16.30 9.44
C PRO A 93 -16.81 -15.36 9.09
N ALA A 94 -16.39 -15.30 7.81
CA ALA A 94 -15.39 -14.33 7.37
C ALA A 94 -15.87 -12.90 7.60
N VAL A 95 -17.11 -12.58 7.20
CA VAL A 95 -17.72 -11.26 7.43
C VAL A 95 -17.81 -10.92 8.92
N ALA A 96 -18.30 -11.85 9.75
CA ALA A 96 -18.43 -11.63 11.19
C ALA A 96 -17.07 -11.33 11.85
N LEU A 97 -16.02 -12.04 11.44
CA LEU A 97 -14.65 -11.80 11.90
C LEU A 97 -14.17 -10.40 11.48
N GLU A 98 -14.42 -9.99 10.24
CA GLU A 98 -14.03 -8.67 9.73
C GLU A 98 -14.75 -7.51 10.42
N MET A 99 -16.05 -7.65 10.71
CA MET A 99 -16.76 -6.67 11.53
C MET A 99 -16.14 -6.53 12.92
N GLY A 100 -15.69 -7.65 13.48
CA GLY A 100 -14.94 -7.67 14.73
C GLY A 100 -13.58 -6.98 14.64
N VAL A 101 -12.83 -7.19 13.56
CA VAL A 101 -11.54 -6.53 13.30
C VAL A 101 -11.72 -5.02 13.10
N ALA A 102 -12.76 -4.60 12.40
CA ALA A 102 -13.12 -3.20 12.23
C ALA A 102 -13.40 -2.52 13.58
N ARG A 103 -14.29 -3.11 14.39
CA ARG A 103 -14.59 -2.62 15.75
C ARG A 103 -13.35 -2.54 16.63
N ALA A 104 -12.51 -3.57 16.63
CA ALA A 104 -11.26 -3.58 17.40
C ALA A 104 -10.31 -2.46 16.95
N SER A 105 -10.23 -2.19 15.65
CA SER A 105 -9.40 -1.11 15.12
C SER A 105 -9.91 0.28 15.54
N ASP A 106 -11.23 0.48 15.57
CA ASP A 106 -11.81 1.74 16.04
C ASP A 106 -11.65 1.93 17.56
N MET A 107 -11.74 0.85 18.34
CA MET A 107 -11.39 0.87 19.77
C MET A 107 -9.93 1.29 19.99
N LEU A 108 -9.00 0.75 19.21
CA LEU A 108 -7.59 1.12 19.30
C LEU A 108 -7.32 2.58 18.91
N ARG A 109 -8.03 3.11 17.90
CA ARG A 109 -7.96 4.54 17.56
C ARG A 109 -8.47 5.41 18.71
N ALA A 110 -9.64 5.07 19.26
CA ALA A 110 -10.20 5.79 20.39
C ALA A 110 -9.27 5.76 21.62
N LYS A 111 -8.64 4.61 21.88
CA LYS A 111 -7.66 4.45 22.96
C LYS A 111 -6.41 5.29 22.71
N LEU A 112 -5.88 5.33 21.48
CA LEU A 112 -4.78 6.23 21.15
C LEU A 112 -5.16 7.70 21.42
N ASP A 113 -6.34 8.13 20.99
CA ASP A 113 -6.80 9.51 21.20
C ASP A 113 -6.99 9.83 22.70
N GLU A 114 -7.47 8.87 23.49
CA GLU A 114 -7.57 8.97 24.96
C GLU A 114 -6.19 9.15 25.60
N LEU A 115 -5.25 8.26 25.26
CA LEU A 115 -3.89 8.28 25.79
C LEU A 115 -3.16 9.58 25.42
N CYS A 116 -3.31 10.05 24.18
CA CYS A 116 -2.71 11.31 23.75
C CYS A 116 -3.29 12.53 24.48
N ARG A 117 -4.60 12.53 24.78
CA ARG A 117 -5.23 13.57 25.61
C ARG A 117 -4.70 13.55 27.05
N ALA A 118 -4.52 12.36 27.62
CA ALA A 118 -4.01 12.19 28.97
C ALA A 118 -2.53 12.62 29.12
N SER A 119 -1.69 12.33 28.12
CA SER A 119 -0.24 12.55 28.21
C SER A 119 0.25 13.99 28.00
N ARG A 120 -0.64 14.98 27.81
CA ARG A 120 -0.30 16.40 27.55
C ARG A 120 0.89 16.57 26.60
N LEU A 121 0.94 15.78 25.52
CA LEU A 121 2.08 15.75 24.62
C LEU A 121 2.40 17.16 24.10
N PRO A 122 3.67 17.57 24.06
CA PRO A 122 4.06 18.92 23.63
C PRO A 122 3.77 19.19 22.14
N ARG A 123 3.45 18.13 21.37
CA ARG A 123 3.05 18.22 19.97
C ARG A 123 1.92 17.23 19.67
N PRO A 124 0.98 17.59 18.79
CA PRO A 124 -0.08 16.67 18.37
C PRO A 124 0.52 15.46 17.63
N VAL A 125 -0.12 14.31 17.77
CA VAL A 125 0.20 13.11 16.99
C VAL A 125 0.04 13.42 15.50
N ARG A 126 1.03 13.04 14.71
CA ARG A 126 0.99 13.29 13.26
C ARG A 126 -0.16 12.51 12.61
N PRO A 127 -0.82 13.05 11.57
CA PRO A 127 -1.79 12.29 10.80
C PRO A 127 -1.22 10.95 10.34
N LEU A 128 -2.07 9.92 10.37
CA LEU A 128 -1.76 8.54 9.96
C LEU A 128 -0.69 7.81 10.81
N THR A 129 -0.34 8.33 12.00
CA THR A 129 0.62 7.66 12.89
C THR A 129 0.11 6.29 13.34
N PHE A 130 -1.19 6.19 13.65
CA PHE A 130 -1.84 4.93 14.01
C PHE A 130 -1.73 3.92 12.87
N GLU A 131 -2.07 4.34 11.65
CA GLU A 131 -2.08 3.47 10.48
C GLU A 131 -0.68 2.98 10.12
N ARG A 132 0.35 3.84 10.21
CA ARG A 132 1.76 3.42 10.06
C ARG A 132 2.15 2.37 11.08
N TRP A 133 1.80 2.60 12.35
CA TRP A 133 2.08 1.66 13.42
C TRP A 133 1.33 0.34 13.21
N ARG A 134 0.04 0.37 12.91
CA ARG A 134 -0.78 -0.84 12.71
C ARG A 134 -0.26 -1.67 11.55
N TRP A 135 0.17 -1.02 10.47
CA TRP A 135 0.74 -1.69 9.29
C TRP A 135 2.03 -2.45 9.62
N ALA A 136 2.93 -1.83 10.39
CA ALA A 136 4.13 -2.52 10.88
C ALA A 136 3.79 -3.63 11.89
N ALA A 137 2.92 -3.32 12.86
CA ALA A 137 2.52 -4.23 13.93
C ALA A 137 1.88 -5.51 13.38
N LYS A 138 1.07 -5.42 12.31
CA LYS A 138 0.47 -6.62 11.68
C LYS A 138 1.54 -7.63 11.28
N TRP A 139 2.58 -7.17 10.59
CA TRP A 139 3.60 -8.08 10.08
C TRP A 139 4.51 -8.59 11.22
N GLU A 140 4.69 -7.83 12.29
CA GLU A 140 5.31 -8.33 13.53
C GLU A 140 4.45 -9.42 14.20
N GLU A 141 3.13 -9.21 14.29
CA GLU A 141 2.15 -10.18 14.83
C GLU A 141 2.13 -11.48 14.03
N ASP A 142 2.21 -11.38 12.70
CA ASP A 142 2.27 -12.54 11.80
C ASP A 142 3.63 -13.25 11.82
N GLY A 143 4.61 -12.76 12.59
CA GLY A 143 5.99 -13.28 12.64
C GLY A 143 6.78 -13.05 11.36
N LEU A 144 6.35 -12.11 10.51
CA LEU A 144 6.93 -11.82 9.19
C LEU A 144 7.95 -10.68 9.22
N LEU A 145 7.96 -9.89 10.29
CA LEU A 145 9.02 -8.93 10.58
C LEU A 145 9.65 -9.28 11.93
N PRO A 146 10.97 -9.07 12.09
CA PRO A 146 11.58 -9.15 13.41
C PRO A 146 10.88 -8.16 14.35
N LYS A 147 10.61 -8.58 15.59
CA LYS A 147 10.06 -7.69 16.63
C LYS A 147 11.01 -6.49 16.79
N SER A 148 10.62 -5.33 16.30
CA SER A 148 11.54 -4.19 16.25
C SER A 148 11.76 -3.62 17.67
N ALA A 149 13.03 -3.54 18.07
CA ALA A 149 13.45 -2.67 19.16
C ALA A 149 13.41 -1.20 18.69
N GLY A 150 12.20 -0.64 18.61
CA GLY A 150 12.03 0.80 18.37
C GLY A 150 11.67 1.19 16.94
N HIS A 151 10.44 0.91 16.54
CA HIS A 151 9.86 1.62 15.40
C HIS A 151 9.75 3.12 15.69
N PRO A 152 10.17 4.01 14.77
CA PRO A 152 10.27 5.44 15.03
C PRO A 152 8.91 6.17 14.93
N GLY A 153 7.79 5.44 14.90
CA GLY A 153 6.43 6.00 14.82
C GLY A 153 5.96 6.72 16.09
N LEU A 154 6.50 6.34 17.26
CA LEU A 154 6.11 6.86 18.57
C LEU A 154 7.34 7.17 19.45
N MET A 155 8.34 7.87 18.91
CA MET A 155 9.58 8.22 19.63
C MET A 155 9.58 9.67 20.12
N LEU A 156 8.81 9.93 21.19
CA LEU A 156 9.16 10.88 22.25
C LEU A 156 9.03 10.09 23.57
N SER A 157 9.76 10.46 24.62
CA SER A 157 9.74 9.75 25.92
C SER A 157 8.33 9.47 26.44
N ASP A 158 7.41 10.42 26.26
CA ASP A 158 6.00 10.32 26.66
C ASP A 158 5.17 9.46 25.70
N ALA A 159 5.59 9.37 24.43
CA ALA A 159 4.97 8.50 23.42
C ALA A 159 5.33 7.01 23.62
N ARG A 160 6.38 6.70 24.39
CA ARG A 160 6.78 5.30 24.68
C ARG A 160 5.78 4.59 25.58
N ALA A 161 5.26 5.28 26.61
CA ALA A 161 4.23 4.74 27.50
C ALA A 161 2.92 4.49 26.72
N ILE A 162 2.48 5.48 25.93
CA ILE A 162 1.34 5.36 25.01
C ILE A 162 1.52 4.16 24.08
N ALA A 163 2.70 4.02 23.46
CA ALA A 163 3.00 2.92 22.56
C ALA A 163 2.93 1.55 23.25
N LEU A 164 3.40 1.46 24.50
CA LEU A 164 3.37 0.21 25.26
C LEU A 164 1.94 -0.21 25.59
N GLU A 165 1.14 0.73 26.10
CA GLU A 165 -0.26 0.47 26.46
C GLU A 165 -1.11 0.13 25.22
N LEU A 166 -0.95 0.88 24.13
CA LEU A 166 -1.64 0.60 22.87
C LEU A 166 -1.25 -0.77 22.30
N LYS A 167 0.02 -1.17 22.42
CA LYS A 167 0.49 -2.51 22.04
C LYS A 167 -0.14 -3.61 22.90
N ALA A 168 -0.29 -3.39 24.20
CA ALA A 168 -0.90 -4.35 25.11
C ALA A 168 -2.39 -4.54 24.77
N GLU A 169 -3.12 -3.45 24.55
CA GLU A 169 -4.53 -3.48 24.13
C GLU A 169 -4.69 -4.20 22.78
N ALA A 170 -3.83 -3.88 21.80
CA ALA A 170 -3.85 -4.55 20.51
C ALA A 170 -3.55 -6.04 20.62
N ALA A 171 -2.59 -6.45 21.45
CA ALA A 171 -2.30 -7.87 21.68
C ALA A 171 -3.51 -8.62 22.30
N ALA A 172 -4.21 -8.00 23.24
CA ALA A 172 -5.42 -8.58 23.85
C ALA A 172 -6.54 -8.74 22.82
N LEU A 173 -6.80 -7.72 22.01
CA LEU A 173 -7.77 -7.75 20.92
C LEU A 173 -7.39 -8.80 19.86
N SER A 174 -6.13 -8.85 19.44
CA SER A 174 -5.60 -9.84 18.49
C SER A 174 -5.78 -11.27 19.01
N LYS A 175 -5.52 -11.53 20.31
CA LYS A 175 -5.77 -12.83 20.94
C LYS A 175 -7.26 -13.21 20.92
N LYS A 176 -8.15 -12.25 21.20
CA LYS A 176 -9.60 -12.46 21.10
C LYS A 176 -10.03 -12.81 19.66
N ARG A 177 -9.51 -12.09 18.66
CA ARG A 177 -9.78 -12.36 17.24
C ARG A 177 -9.29 -13.74 16.81
N ALA A 178 -8.10 -14.16 17.26
CA ALA A 178 -7.56 -15.48 16.95
C ALA A 178 -8.45 -16.61 17.48
N LYS A 179 -9.01 -16.46 18.69
CA LYS A 179 -9.96 -17.44 19.26
C LYS A 179 -11.25 -17.53 18.44
N GLU A 180 -11.83 -16.40 18.05
CA GLU A 180 -13.04 -16.37 17.24
C GLU A 180 -12.82 -16.94 15.84
N ARG A 181 -11.64 -16.69 15.26
CA ARG A 181 -11.23 -17.32 14.01
C ARG A 181 -11.14 -18.84 14.13
N GLN A 182 -10.57 -19.35 15.21
CA GLN A 182 -10.50 -20.80 15.47
C GLN A 182 -11.91 -21.42 15.62
N GLN A 183 -12.82 -20.71 16.30
CA GLN A 183 -14.22 -21.13 16.42
C GLN A 183 -14.91 -21.16 15.05
N ALA A 184 -14.76 -20.10 14.26
CA ALA A 184 -15.30 -20.02 12.90
C ALA A 184 -14.78 -21.15 11.99
N ALA A 185 -13.47 -21.44 12.06
CA ALA A 185 -12.85 -22.54 11.31
C ALA A 185 -13.38 -23.93 11.74
N SER A 186 -13.83 -24.08 12.99
CA SER A 186 -14.45 -25.32 13.50
C SER A 186 -15.92 -25.50 13.11
N GLY A 187 -16.47 -24.62 12.25
CA GLY A 187 -17.90 -24.64 11.87
C GLY A 187 -18.83 -24.03 12.93
N LYS A 188 -18.30 -23.60 14.08
CA LYS A 188 -19.03 -22.83 15.10
C LYS A 188 -19.00 -21.36 14.69
N GLY A 189 -19.90 -20.97 13.80
CA GLY A 189 -19.92 -19.63 13.20
C GLY A 189 -21.29 -18.98 13.17
N ALA A 190 -21.29 -17.66 13.07
CA ALA A 190 -22.51 -16.87 12.89
C ALA A 190 -23.13 -17.18 11.52
N SER A 191 -24.45 -17.40 11.49
CA SER A 191 -25.22 -17.20 10.27
C SER A 191 -25.35 -15.70 10.04
N LEU A 192 -25.20 -15.28 8.79
CA LEU A 192 -25.53 -13.92 8.37
C LEU A 192 -26.64 -14.02 7.33
N PRO A 193 -27.66 -13.14 7.40
CA PRO A 193 -28.61 -13.03 6.32
C PRO A 193 -27.90 -12.58 5.03
N PRO A 194 -28.55 -12.75 3.86
CA PRO A 194 -28.07 -12.20 2.61
C PRO A 194 -27.78 -10.70 2.77
N LEU A 195 -26.63 -10.26 2.24
CA LEU A 195 -26.28 -8.85 2.17
C LEU A 195 -26.80 -8.31 0.85
N GLU A 196 -27.69 -7.32 0.89
CA GLU A 196 -28.02 -6.55 -0.31
C GLU A 196 -26.84 -5.64 -0.66
N ILE A 197 -26.19 -5.90 -1.80
CA ILE A 197 -25.09 -5.09 -2.32
C ILE A 197 -25.56 -4.37 -3.58
N GLU A 198 -25.51 -3.04 -3.54
CA GLU A 198 -25.66 -2.22 -4.73
C GLU A 198 -24.32 -2.13 -5.48
N VAL A 199 -24.35 -2.44 -6.78
CA VAL A 199 -23.15 -2.53 -7.62
C VAL A 199 -23.12 -1.33 -8.56
N GLY A 200 -22.15 -0.42 -8.38
CA GLY A 200 -22.06 0.81 -9.18
C GLY A 200 -20.67 1.09 -9.79
N HIS A 201 -19.78 0.10 -9.90
CA HIS A 201 -18.35 0.40 -10.13
C HIS A 201 -17.58 -0.64 -10.96
N ALA A 202 -16.74 -0.16 -11.90
CA ALA A 202 -15.85 -0.94 -12.77
C ALA A 202 -14.94 -1.97 -12.04
N PRO A 203 -14.40 -1.70 -10.82
CA PRO A 203 -13.70 -2.71 -10.02
C PRO A 203 -14.50 -4.00 -9.75
N TYR A 204 -15.83 -3.98 -9.79
CA TYR A 204 -16.66 -5.15 -9.51
C TYR A 204 -16.42 -6.29 -10.49
N ALA A 205 -16.41 -6.00 -11.79
CA ALA A 205 -16.18 -7.01 -12.84
C ALA A 205 -14.81 -7.68 -12.68
N LYS A 206 -13.77 -6.90 -12.38
CA LYS A 206 -12.42 -7.42 -12.06
C LYS A 206 -12.46 -8.36 -10.86
N LEU A 207 -13.10 -7.96 -9.76
CA LEU A 207 -13.14 -8.75 -8.53
C LEU A 207 -13.99 -10.02 -8.70
N ALA A 208 -15.09 -9.96 -9.45
CA ALA A 208 -15.91 -11.12 -9.81
C ALA A 208 -15.10 -12.12 -10.66
N LEU A 209 -14.34 -11.64 -11.64
CA LEU A 209 -13.47 -12.46 -12.48
C LEU A 209 -12.38 -13.15 -11.65
N LEU A 210 -11.69 -12.39 -10.79
CA LEU A 210 -10.67 -12.93 -9.88
C LEU A 210 -11.27 -13.97 -8.94
N HIS A 211 -12.46 -13.67 -8.38
CA HIS A 211 -13.16 -14.59 -7.49
C HIS A 211 -13.54 -15.89 -8.18
N ARG A 212 -14.16 -15.84 -9.36
CA ARG A 212 -14.55 -17.02 -10.13
C ARG A 212 -13.37 -17.94 -10.44
N ARG A 213 -12.20 -17.39 -10.80
CA ARG A 213 -10.98 -18.17 -11.02
C ARG A 213 -10.45 -18.79 -9.74
N ALA A 214 -10.52 -18.03 -8.64
CA ALA A 214 -10.05 -18.48 -7.35
C ALA A 214 -11.04 -19.39 -6.62
N MET A 215 -12.33 -19.37 -6.93
CA MET A 215 -13.40 -20.11 -6.25
C MET A 215 -14.45 -20.54 -7.29
N PRO A 216 -14.13 -21.48 -8.19
CA PRO A 216 -15.02 -21.85 -9.30
C PRO A 216 -16.37 -22.42 -8.84
N ALA A 217 -16.43 -23.00 -7.63
CA ALA A 217 -17.67 -23.51 -7.04
C ALA A 217 -18.57 -22.40 -6.43
N GLU A 218 -18.10 -21.15 -6.34
CA GLU A 218 -18.80 -20.01 -5.71
C GLU A 218 -18.94 -18.80 -6.66
N GLY A 219 -18.66 -18.98 -7.96
CA GLY A 219 -18.63 -17.87 -8.93
C GLY A 219 -20.00 -17.25 -9.21
N ALA A 220 -20.04 -15.91 -9.38
CA ALA A 220 -21.24 -15.18 -9.78
C ALA A 220 -21.65 -15.48 -11.25
N PRO A 221 -22.94 -15.29 -11.64
CA PRO A 221 -23.41 -15.50 -13.01
C PRO A 221 -22.72 -14.56 -14.03
N GLU A 222 -22.39 -15.08 -15.22
CA GLU A 222 -21.67 -14.34 -16.28
C GLU A 222 -22.34 -13.03 -16.69
N ALA A 223 -23.68 -13.03 -16.79
CA ALA A 223 -24.47 -11.89 -17.23
C ALA A 223 -24.30 -10.63 -16.36
N GLU A 224 -24.07 -10.76 -15.04
CA GLU A 224 -23.90 -9.60 -14.14
C GLU A 224 -22.50 -9.01 -14.21
N ALA A 225 -21.46 -9.83 -14.40
CA ALA A 225 -20.10 -9.32 -14.61
C ALA A 225 -19.98 -8.59 -15.94
N GLU A 226 -20.65 -9.11 -16.98
CA GLU A 226 -20.78 -8.45 -18.28
C GLU A 226 -21.64 -7.18 -18.18
N ALA A 227 -22.76 -7.20 -17.46
CA ALA A 227 -23.57 -6.00 -17.23
C ALA A 227 -22.83 -4.93 -16.41
N ALA A 228 -22.07 -5.32 -15.38
CA ALA A 228 -21.25 -4.39 -14.59
C ALA A 228 -20.07 -3.83 -15.39
N ALA A 229 -19.52 -4.59 -16.34
CA ALA A 229 -18.52 -4.12 -17.28
C ALA A 229 -19.12 -3.23 -18.37
N ALA A 230 -20.34 -3.53 -18.84
CA ALA A 230 -21.07 -2.75 -19.84
C ALA A 230 -21.62 -1.44 -19.26
N ALA A 231 -22.01 -1.42 -17.98
CA ALA A 231 -22.44 -0.20 -17.26
C ALA A 231 -21.31 0.82 -17.06
N VAL A 232 -20.06 0.47 -17.40
CA VAL A 232 -18.92 1.40 -17.45
C VAL A 232 -18.96 2.26 -18.72
N GLU A 233 -19.67 1.83 -19.78
CA GLU A 233 -19.98 2.73 -20.90
C GLU A 233 -21.05 3.75 -20.45
N ALA A 234 -20.56 4.94 -20.11
CA ALA A 234 -21.27 6.20 -19.90
C ALA A 234 -22.64 6.08 -19.18
N PRO A 235 -22.73 6.43 -17.88
CA PRO A 235 -24.03 6.45 -17.24
C PRO A 235 -24.91 7.51 -17.92
N ALA A 236 -26.15 7.13 -18.23
CA ALA A 236 -27.11 7.87 -19.06
C ALA A 236 -27.54 9.26 -18.54
N TRP A 237 -26.94 9.78 -17.46
CA TRP A 237 -27.08 11.19 -17.03
C TRP A 237 -26.29 12.18 -17.92
N TRP A 238 -25.57 11.70 -18.94
CA TRP A 238 -24.87 12.53 -19.93
C TRP A 238 -25.81 13.25 -20.93
N SER A 239 -27.13 13.05 -20.86
CA SER A 239 -28.06 13.81 -21.68
C SER A 239 -28.35 15.17 -21.04
N THR A 240 -28.05 16.23 -21.79
CA THR A 240 -28.25 17.64 -21.46
C THR A 240 -29.70 17.96 -21.08
N GLU A 241 -29.86 18.60 -19.92
CA GLU A 241 -30.68 19.80 -19.63
C GLU A 241 -31.24 19.76 -18.20
N GLY A 242 -31.05 20.87 -17.46
CA GLY A 242 -31.69 21.12 -16.17
C GLY A 242 -30.81 20.90 -14.94
N SER A 243 -30.12 21.95 -14.49
CA SER A 243 -29.81 22.13 -13.07
C SER A 243 -30.98 22.92 -12.48
N PRO A 244 -31.55 22.55 -11.32
CA PRO A 244 -30.97 23.06 -10.08
C PRO A 244 -31.10 22.13 -8.87
N GLY A 245 -30.23 22.34 -7.87
CA GLY A 245 -30.42 21.83 -6.52
C GLY A 245 -29.23 21.00 -6.06
N GLY A 246 -28.49 21.54 -5.08
CA GLY A 246 -27.38 20.84 -4.46
C GLY A 246 -27.85 19.54 -3.82
N VAL A 247 -27.18 18.45 -4.18
CA VAL A 247 -27.26 17.18 -3.46
C VAL A 247 -25.82 16.85 -3.04
N GLU A 248 -25.61 16.85 -1.73
CA GLU A 248 -24.43 16.30 -1.10
C GLU A 248 -24.30 14.83 -1.53
N ILE A 249 -23.29 14.50 -2.31
CA ILE A 249 -22.92 13.10 -2.54
C ILE A 249 -21.98 12.72 -1.40
N GLU A 250 -22.57 12.31 -0.28
CA GLU A 250 -21.84 11.49 0.67
C GLU A 250 -21.44 10.20 -0.06
N ALA A 251 -20.13 9.94 -0.16
CA ALA A 251 -19.63 8.66 -0.63
C ALA A 251 -19.93 7.63 0.46
N GLU A 252 -21.18 7.18 0.48
CA GLU A 252 -21.69 6.21 1.42
C GLU A 252 -20.95 4.89 1.23
N VAL A 253 -20.49 4.36 2.34
CA VAL A 253 -20.18 2.96 2.51
C VAL A 253 -21.39 2.18 1.99
N ALA A 254 -21.20 1.23 1.07
CA ALA A 254 -22.26 0.32 0.66
C ALA A 254 -23.11 -0.10 1.87
N GLY A 255 -24.31 0.44 1.96
CA GLY A 255 -25.22 0.22 3.07
C GLY A 255 -25.86 -1.15 2.89
N ALA A 256 -25.19 -2.20 3.36
CA ALA A 256 -25.79 -3.52 3.34
C ALA A 256 -27.02 -3.52 4.26
N ARG A 257 -28.22 -3.65 3.69
CA ARG A 257 -29.45 -3.92 4.45
C ARG A 257 -29.55 -5.42 4.69
N LEU A 258 -29.83 -5.81 5.93
CA LEU A 258 -30.07 -7.19 6.32
C LEU A 258 -31.53 -7.51 6.03
N SER A 259 -31.82 -8.35 5.04
CA SER A 259 -33.18 -8.89 4.84
C SER A 259 -33.31 -10.26 5.48
N ALA A 260 -34.33 -10.43 6.32
CA ALA A 260 -34.53 -11.64 7.12
C ALA A 260 -35.45 -12.63 6.41
N GLN A 261 -34.92 -13.43 5.48
CA GLN A 261 -35.54 -14.68 5.05
C GLN A 261 -34.46 -15.75 4.84
N ALA A 262 -34.43 -16.74 5.74
CA ALA A 262 -33.52 -17.89 5.67
C ALA A 262 -34.28 -19.08 5.09
N SER A 263 -33.82 -19.59 3.95
CA SER A 263 -34.22 -20.88 3.38
C SER A 263 -33.00 -21.80 3.41
N GLU A 264 -33.17 -23.04 3.89
CA GLU A 264 -32.16 -24.11 3.90
C GLU A 264 -31.89 -24.66 2.48
N ALA A 265 -31.45 -23.79 1.58
CA ALA A 265 -30.95 -24.18 0.26
C ALA A 265 -29.43 -23.99 0.20
N THR A 266 -28.78 -24.73 -0.69
CA THR A 266 -27.36 -24.56 -1.09
C THR A 266 -26.99 -23.07 -1.13
N PRO A 267 -25.83 -22.65 -0.57
CA PRO A 267 -25.49 -21.24 -0.48
C PRO A 267 -25.53 -20.61 -1.87
N ASP A 268 -26.36 -19.60 -2.05
CA ASP A 268 -26.44 -18.82 -3.29
C ASP A 268 -25.03 -18.32 -3.65
N PRO A 269 -24.45 -18.74 -4.80
CA PRO A 269 -23.11 -18.32 -5.22
C PRO A 269 -22.95 -16.80 -5.24
N ARG A 270 -24.03 -16.07 -5.55
CA ARG A 270 -24.06 -14.61 -5.52
C ARG A 270 -23.92 -14.08 -4.10
N ALA A 271 -24.70 -14.60 -3.15
CA ALA A 271 -24.58 -14.27 -1.74
C ALA A 271 -23.19 -14.59 -1.16
N ALA A 272 -22.60 -15.73 -1.54
CA ALA A 272 -21.26 -16.11 -1.11
C ALA A 272 -20.18 -15.13 -1.63
N PHE A 273 -20.24 -14.78 -2.91
CA PHE A 273 -19.35 -13.79 -3.51
C PHE A 273 -19.49 -12.42 -2.82
N HIS A 274 -20.72 -11.96 -2.60
CA HIS A 274 -21.02 -10.67 -1.96
C HIS A 274 -20.50 -10.60 -0.53
N GLN A 275 -20.67 -11.65 0.27
CA GLN A 275 -20.10 -11.74 1.62
C GLN A 275 -18.56 -11.69 1.59
N ARG A 276 -17.91 -12.38 0.66
CA ARG A 276 -16.44 -12.30 0.50
C ARG A 276 -15.97 -10.93 0.05
N LEU A 277 -16.69 -10.30 -0.87
CA LEU A 277 -16.41 -8.95 -1.35
C LEU A 277 -16.54 -7.95 -0.20
N PHE A 278 -17.58 -8.07 0.62
CA PHE A 278 -17.76 -7.25 1.81
C PHE A 278 -16.60 -7.41 2.80
N ALA A 279 -16.20 -8.65 3.10
CA ALA A 279 -15.06 -8.93 3.99
C ALA A 279 -13.75 -8.32 3.45
N LEU A 280 -13.47 -8.49 2.15
CA LEU A 280 -12.32 -7.87 1.48
C LEU A 280 -12.33 -6.34 1.62
N LEU A 281 -13.44 -5.69 1.25
CA LEU A 281 -13.56 -4.23 1.29
C LEU A 281 -13.46 -3.70 2.71
N LEU A 282 -14.09 -4.36 3.67
CA LEU A 282 -14.04 -3.98 5.08
C LEU A 282 -12.62 -4.09 5.64
N ARG A 283 -11.88 -5.15 5.29
CA ARG A 283 -10.47 -5.32 5.69
C ARG A 283 -9.62 -4.13 5.23
N TYR A 284 -9.65 -3.81 3.93
CA TYR A 284 -8.83 -2.74 3.37
C TYR A 284 -9.27 -1.34 3.82
N LYS A 285 -10.58 -1.12 3.98
CA LYS A 285 -11.12 0.12 4.53
C LYS A 285 -10.69 0.36 5.98
N THR A 286 -10.66 -0.70 6.79
CA THR A 286 -10.27 -0.64 8.21
C THR A 286 -8.84 -0.14 8.40
N LEU A 287 -7.95 -0.41 7.44
CA LEU A 287 -6.53 -0.02 7.53
C LEU A 287 -6.28 1.47 7.28
N ARG A 288 -7.20 2.21 6.64
CA ARG A 288 -7.14 3.67 6.37
C ARG A 288 -5.78 4.19 5.85
N GLY A 289 -5.10 3.41 5.00
CA GLY A 289 -3.68 3.57 4.66
C GLY A 289 -3.36 3.81 3.18
N HIS A 290 -4.28 4.36 2.39
CA HIS A 290 -4.13 4.51 0.92
C HIS A 290 -2.84 5.23 0.48
N GLY A 291 -2.25 6.05 1.34
CA GLY A 291 -0.99 6.76 1.07
C GLY A 291 0.29 5.92 1.23
N PHE A 292 0.23 4.73 1.83
CA PHE A 292 1.41 3.92 2.14
C PHE A 292 1.83 2.97 1.02
N HIS A 293 0.99 2.77 0.03
CA HIS A 293 1.30 1.92 -1.11
C HIS A 293 0.63 2.51 -2.35
N ALA A 294 1.43 3.00 -3.30
CA ALA A 294 0.97 3.39 -4.63
C ALA A 294 1.19 2.22 -5.58
N ALA A 295 0.19 1.84 -6.37
CA ALA A 295 0.37 0.77 -7.36
C ALA A 295 1.14 1.29 -8.57
N ILE A 296 1.97 0.44 -9.17
CA ILE A 296 2.68 0.76 -10.42
C ILE A 296 1.65 1.03 -11.52
N ALA A 297 1.88 2.06 -12.32
CA ALA A 297 0.97 2.44 -13.38
C ALA A 297 1.03 1.48 -14.60
N PRO A 298 -0.07 1.33 -15.37
CA PRO A 298 -0.15 0.40 -16.49
C PRO A 298 0.97 0.54 -17.54
N ALA A 299 1.40 1.77 -17.84
CA ALA A 299 2.48 2.00 -18.78
C ALA A 299 3.80 1.36 -18.32
N VAL A 300 4.10 1.46 -17.02
CA VAL A 300 5.30 0.87 -16.42
C VAL A 300 5.18 -0.65 -16.40
N TRP A 301 4.00 -1.20 -16.07
CA TRP A 301 3.75 -2.65 -16.15
C TRP A 301 4.01 -3.22 -17.54
N ARG A 302 3.59 -2.53 -18.61
CA ARG A 302 3.86 -2.97 -19.99
C ARG A 302 5.36 -3.06 -20.29
N VAL A 303 6.17 -2.15 -19.75
CA VAL A 303 7.64 -2.24 -19.89
C VAL A 303 8.19 -3.41 -19.08
N LEU A 304 7.78 -3.57 -17.81
CA LEU A 304 8.24 -4.65 -16.94
C LEU A 304 7.90 -6.05 -17.50
N THR A 305 6.68 -6.22 -18.02
CA THR A 305 6.22 -7.47 -18.62
C THR A 305 6.91 -7.75 -19.96
N SER A 306 7.04 -6.77 -20.85
CA SER A 306 7.63 -6.98 -22.18
C SER A 306 9.15 -7.11 -22.17
N ARG A 307 9.86 -6.34 -21.32
CA ARG A 307 11.33 -6.32 -21.28
C ARG A 307 11.92 -7.29 -20.28
N LEU A 308 11.38 -7.28 -19.06
CA LEU A 308 11.89 -8.13 -17.99
C LEU A 308 11.09 -9.42 -17.83
N GLY A 309 10.06 -9.65 -18.64
CA GLY A 309 9.20 -10.82 -18.51
C GLY A 309 8.48 -10.87 -17.17
N VAL A 310 8.21 -9.75 -16.48
CA VAL A 310 7.60 -9.84 -15.15
C VAL A 310 6.26 -10.59 -15.22
N GLY A 311 6.13 -11.66 -14.44
CA GLY A 311 4.93 -12.52 -14.39
C GLY A 311 4.36 -12.70 -12.99
N PHE A 312 4.88 -11.97 -12.00
CA PHE A 312 4.40 -12.02 -10.64
C PHE A 312 4.57 -10.68 -9.93
N GLU A 313 3.54 -10.23 -9.23
CA GLU A 313 3.58 -9.05 -8.36
C GLU A 313 3.78 -9.49 -6.91
N ALA A 314 4.91 -9.18 -6.29
CA ALA A 314 5.19 -9.63 -4.93
C ALA A 314 4.28 -8.97 -3.87
N PHE A 315 3.88 -7.70 -4.10
CA PHE A 315 3.09 -6.92 -3.16
C PHE A 315 1.93 -6.24 -3.89
N ALA A 316 0.72 -6.77 -3.69
CA ALA A 316 -0.51 -6.20 -4.23
C ALA A 316 -1.71 -6.52 -3.30
N SER A 317 -2.90 -6.32 -3.84
CA SER A 317 -4.21 -6.69 -3.29
C SER A 317 -5.13 -7.01 -4.46
N PRO A 318 -6.25 -7.72 -4.25
CA PRO A 318 -7.25 -7.88 -5.30
C PRO A 318 -7.72 -6.53 -5.89
N LEU A 319 -7.74 -5.48 -5.06
CA LEU A 319 -8.16 -4.14 -5.45
C LEU A 319 -7.20 -3.47 -6.44
N ASN A 320 -5.89 -3.73 -6.36
CA ASN A 320 -4.88 -3.00 -7.14
C ASN A 320 -3.91 -3.88 -7.96
N CYS A 321 -4.06 -5.20 -7.94
CA CYS A 321 -3.23 -6.08 -8.77
C CYS A 321 -3.41 -5.75 -10.25
N TYR A 322 -2.30 -5.77 -10.98
CA TYR A 322 -2.26 -5.63 -12.42
C TYR A 322 -2.24 -7.00 -13.12
N LEU A 323 -1.43 -7.92 -12.63
CA LEU A 323 -1.26 -9.28 -13.12
C LEU A 323 -2.25 -10.25 -12.45
N PRO A 324 -2.56 -11.39 -13.09
CA PRO A 324 -3.38 -12.44 -12.48
C PRO A 324 -2.72 -13.14 -11.29
N THR A 325 -1.38 -13.09 -11.21
CA THR A 325 -0.56 -13.77 -10.20
C THR A 325 0.13 -12.74 -9.32
N PHE A 326 -0.32 -12.66 -8.07
CA PHE A 326 0.17 -11.66 -7.12
C PHE A 326 0.20 -12.19 -5.69
N GLY A 327 1.11 -11.64 -4.87
CA GLY A 327 1.13 -11.79 -3.42
C GLY A 327 0.38 -10.66 -2.73
N SER A 328 -0.15 -10.91 -1.54
CA SER A 328 -0.87 -9.91 -0.75
C SER A 328 -0.68 -10.09 0.75
N GLY A 329 -1.19 -9.14 1.54
CA GLY A 329 -1.03 -9.13 3.00
C GLY A 329 -2.03 -10.01 3.77
N PHE A 330 -3.12 -10.44 3.14
CA PHE A 330 -4.28 -11.01 3.84
C PHE A 330 -4.84 -12.24 3.12
N SER A 331 -4.11 -13.37 3.11
CA SER A 331 -4.55 -14.57 2.38
C SER A 331 -5.92 -15.09 2.80
N ASP A 332 -6.37 -14.77 4.02
CA ASP A 332 -7.67 -15.15 4.54
C ASP A 332 -8.87 -14.52 3.83
N VAL A 333 -8.71 -13.29 3.33
CA VAL A 333 -9.75 -12.59 2.54
C VAL A 333 -9.35 -12.46 1.07
N ASP A 334 -8.06 -12.31 0.77
CA ASP A 334 -7.54 -12.10 -0.58
C ASP A 334 -7.39 -13.40 -1.38
N GLY A 335 -7.23 -14.54 -0.69
CA GLY A 335 -7.06 -15.85 -1.33
C GLY A 335 -8.27 -16.24 -2.18
N ALA A 336 -9.47 -15.83 -1.75
CA ALA A 336 -10.70 -16.01 -2.51
C ALA A 336 -10.78 -15.14 -3.78
N PHE A 337 -9.80 -14.27 -4.01
CA PHE A 337 -9.67 -13.41 -5.19
C PHE A 337 -8.31 -13.58 -5.88
N GLY A 338 -7.64 -14.72 -5.68
CA GLY A 338 -6.46 -15.11 -6.46
C GLY A 338 -5.11 -14.79 -5.81
N SER A 339 -5.07 -14.21 -4.62
CA SER A 339 -3.80 -13.96 -3.94
C SER A 339 -3.04 -15.26 -3.66
N SER A 340 -1.75 -15.28 -3.98
CA SER A 340 -0.81 -16.36 -3.66
C SER A 340 -0.31 -16.31 -2.20
N GLY A 341 -0.89 -15.44 -1.38
CA GLY A 341 -0.49 -15.21 0.00
C GLY A 341 0.69 -14.24 0.12
N SER A 342 1.29 -14.20 1.31
CA SER A 342 2.37 -13.24 1.60
C SER A 342 3.66 -13.62 0.89
N PHE A 343 4.28 -12.65 0.19
CA PHE A 343 5.59 -12.83 -0.44
C PHE A 343 6.66 -13.36 0.53
N PHE A 344 6.61 -12.94 1.79
CA PHE A 344 7.51 -13.40 2.85
C PHE A 344 7.36 -14.90 3.18
N ARG A 345 6.21 -15.51 2.85
CA ARG A 345 5.91 -16.92 3.12
C ARG A 345 6.05 -17.82 1.89
N LEU A 346 6.19 -17.25 0.70
CA LEU A 346 6.41 -18.03 -0.52
C LEU A 346 7.75 -18.75 -0.42
N LYS A 347 7.74 -20.08 -0.54
CA LYS A 347 8.96 -20.91 -0.42
C LYS A 347 9.91 -20.65 -1.60
N PRO A 348 11.24 -20.77 -1.43
CA PRO A 348 12.19 -20.61 -2.54
C PRO A 348 11.86 -21.49 -3.76
N ALA A 349 11.39 -22.72 -3.55
CA ALA A 349 10.97 -23.61 -4.62
C ALA A 349 9.79 -23.09 -5.48
N GLN A 350 8.93 -22.25 -4.89
CA GLN A 350 7.79 -21.63 -5.59
C GLN A 350 8.24 -20.46 -6.47
N LEU A 351 9.34 -19.80 -6.13
CA LEU A 351 9.97 -18.69 -6.86
C LEU A 351 11.38 -19.04 -7.35
N ALA A 352 11.63 -20.32 -7.67
CA ALA A 352 12.97 -20.79 -8.03
C ALA A 352 13.48 -20.21 -9.35
N SER A 353 12.57 -19.82 -10.24
CA SER A 353 12.86 -19.20 -11.52
C SER A 353 11.72 -18.27 -11.91
N GLY A 354 12.02 -17.20 -12.63
CA GLY A 354 11.02 -16.28 -13.15
C GLY A 354 11.46 -14.83 -13.05
N SER A 355 10.51 -13.93 -13.32
CA SER A 355 10.73 -12.50 -13.15
C SER A 355 9.57 -11.89 -12.39
N CYS A 356 9.87 -11.12 -11.34
CA CYS A 356 8.89 -10.57 -10.42
C CYS A 356 9.06 -9.05 -10.29
N ALA A 357 7.97 -8.33 -10.06
CA ALA A 357 8.02 -6.95 -9.60
C ALA A 357 7.74 -6.90 -8.09
N CYS A 358 8.56 -6.14 -7.38
CA CYS A 358 8.50 -5.97 -5.94
C CYS A 358 8.31 -4.48 -5.63
N ASN A 359 7.07 -4.10 -5.31
CA ASN A 359 6.69 -2.74 -4.91
C ASN A 359 6.11 -2.77 -3.49
N PRO A 360 6.94 -2.96 -2.46
CA PRO A 360 6.47 -3.07 -1.09
C PRO A 360 5.86 -1.76 -0.59
N PRO A 361 4.94 -1.81 0.40
CA PRO A 361 4.48 -0.62 1.12
C PRO A 361 5.66 0.23 1.63
N PHE A 362 5.53 1.56 1.53
CA PHE A 362 6.55 2.56 1.85
C PHE A 362 6.73 2.75 3.37
N VAL A 363 7.08 1.65 4.03
CA VAL A 363 7.35 1.52 5.45
C VAL A 363 8.72 0.90 5.59
N HIS A 364 9.64 1.57 6.29
CA HIS A 364 11.07 1.21 6.35
C HIS A 364 11.30 -0.29 6.65
N ALA A 365 10.66 -0.84 7.69
CA ALA A 365 10.85 -2.26 8.03
C ALA A 365 10.35 -3.22 6.95
N ILE A 366 9.31 -2.86 6.20
CA ILE A 366 8.79 -3.70 5.12
C ILE A 366 9.71 -3.63 3.91
N LEU A 367 10.22 -2.43 3.57
CA LEU A 367 11.24 -2.26 2.53
C LEU A 367 12.48 -3.10 2.84
N ASP A 368 12.99 -3.00 4.07
CA ASP A 368 14.19 -3.71 4.51
C ASP A 368 14.01 -5.23 4.48
N ALA A 369 12.86 -5.73 4.95
CA ALA A 369 12.54 -7.16 4.91
C ALA A 369 12.31 -7.67 3.49
N ALA A 370 11.67 -6.87 2.62
CA ALA A 370 11.46 -7.24 1.23
C ALA A 370 12.78 -7.33 0.47
N ALA A 371 13.70 -6.39 0.70
CA ALA A 371 15.04 -6.42 0.13
C ALA A 371 15.81 -7.68 0.58
N ALA A 372 15.82 -7.97 1.89
CA ALA A 372 16.44 -9.19 2.42
C ALA A 372 15.84 -10.47 1.83
N ARG A 373 14.51 -10.52 1.64
CA ARG A 373 13.84 -11.66 1.02
C ARG A 373 14.22 -11.85 -0.45
N VAL A 374 14.34 -10.76 -1.20
CA VAL A 374 14.78 -10.79 -2.61
C VAL A 374 16.22 -11.33 -2.71
N GLU A 375 17.13 -10.87 -1.86
CA GLU A 375 18.50 -11.37 -1.78
C GLU A 375 18.56 -12.88 -1.50
N GLU A 376 17.78 -13.36 -0.52
CA GLU A 376 17.71 -14.78 -0.17
C GLU A 376 17.23 -15.64 -1.35
N LEU A 377 16.17 -15.19 -2.04
CA LEU A 377 15.62 -15.89 -3.21
C LEU A 377 16.60 -15.91 -4.38
N LEU A 378 17.29 -14.80 -4.64
CA LEU A 378 18.32 -14.70 -5.68
C LEU A 378 19.53 -15.58 -5.37
N ALA A 379 19.98 -15.62 -4.12
CA ALA A 379 21.07 -16.50 -3.70
C ALA A 379 20.70 -17.98 -3.87
N ALA A 380 19.49 -18.39 -3.46
CA ALA A 380 19.00 -19.74 -3.64
C ALA A 380 18.87 -20.12 -5.13
N ALA A 381 18.35 -19.21 -5.96
CA ALA A 381 18.24 -19.44 -7.40
C ALA A 381 19.62 -19.47 -8.09
N ALA A 382 20.57 -18.64 -7.67
CA ALA A 382 21.93 -18.65 -8.20
C ALA A 382 22.65 -19.96 -7.86
N ALA A 383 22.51 -20.46 -6.63
CA ALA A 383 23.04 -21.75 -6.22
C ALA A 383 22.45 -22.92 -7.02
N ALA A 384 21.19 -22.79 -7.46
CA ALA A 384 20.51 -23.76 -8.32
C ALA A 384 20.71 -23.51 -9.82
N ASP A 385 21.57 -22.56 -10.20
CA ASP A 385 21.76 -22.08 -11.57
C ASP A 385 20.41 -21.84 -12.29
N ALA A 386 19.51 -21.10 -11.65
CA ALA A 386 18.16 -20.85 -12.16
C ALA A 386 18.00 -19.38 -12.61
N PRO A 387 17.23 -19.10 -13.68
CA PRO A 387 16.99 -17.74 -14.13
C PRO A 387 15.96 -17.06 -13.24
N LEU A 388 16.40 -16.16 -12.36
CA LEU A 388 15.55 -15.37 -11.48
C LEU A 388 15.87 -13.88 -11.58
N SER A 389 14.82 -13.06 -11.65
CA SER A 389 14.89 -11.61 -11.82
C SER A 389 13.87 -10.91 -10.91
N PHE A 390 14.27 -9.80 -10.31
CA PHE A 390 13.40 -8.89 -9.57
C PHE A 390 13.58 -7.46 -10.08
N ALA A 391 12.48 -6.79 -10.40
CA ALA A 391 12.42 -5.34 -10.44
C ALA A 391 11.91 -4.87 -9.06
N PHE A 392 12.77 -4.25 -8.26
CA PHE A 392 12.43 -3.71 -6.94
C PHE A 392 12.21 -2.21 -7.03
N ILE A 393 10.99 -1.76 -6.76
CA ILE A 393 10.57 -0.37 -6.84
C ILE A 393 10.46 0.17 -5.41
N MET A 394 11.17 1.25 -5.12
CA MET A 394 11.05 1.93 -3.83
C MET A 394 11.29 3.44 -3.95
N PRO A 395 10.79 4.23 -2.98
CA PRO A 395 11.20 5.63 -2.88
C PRO A 395 12.72 5.74 -2.77
N GLY A 396 13.31 6.81 -3.31
CA GLY A 396 14.73 7.14 -3.26
C GLY A 396 15.23 7.54 -1.86
N TRP A 397 14.83 6.80 -0.82
CA TRP A 397 15.19 7.02 0.58
C TRP A 397 16.53 6.35 0.87
N LYS A 398 17.62 7.11 0.69
CA LYS A 398 19.01 6.63 0.83
C LYS A 398 19.32 6.12 2.24
N GLU A 399 18.58 6.57 3.26
CA GLU A 399 18.79 6.19 4.65
C GLU A 399 18.21 4.82 5.03
N THR A 400 17.46 4.17 4.14
CA THR A 400 16.92 2.81 4.38
C THR A 400 18.00 1.75 4.20
N ARG A 401 17.92 0.66 4.98
CA ARG A 401 18.82 -0.49 4.80
C ARG A 401 18.55 -1.18 3.46
N ALA A 402 17.30 -1.19 3.01
CA ALA A 402 16.89 -1.63 1.68
C ALA A 402 17.71 -0.94 0.58
N HIS A 403 17.75 0.39 0.55
CA HIS A 403 18.52 1.13 -0.46
C HIS A 403 20.01 0.75 -0.42
N ALA A 404 20.62 0.76 0.77
CA ALA A 404 22.04 0.43 0.93
C ALA A 404 22.36 -1.00 0.47
N SER A 405 21.56 -1.98 0.89
CA SER A 405 21.78 -3.40 0.56
C SER A 405 21.57 -3.69 -0.92
N LEU A 406 20.48 -3.20 -1.53
CA LEU A 406 20.19 -3.44 -2.94
C LEU A 406 21.20 -2.75 -3.88
N SER A 407 21.71 -1.58 -3.47
CA SER A 407 22.75 -0.85 -4.21
C SER A 407 24.10 -1.57 -4.19
N ALA A 408 24.40 -2.31 -3.11
CA ALA A 408 25.63 -3.09 -2.95
C ALA A 408 25.47 -4.56 -3.35
N SER A 409 24.29 -4.96 -3.86
CA SER A 409 23.97 -6.35 -4.17
C SER A 409 24.86 -6.89 -5.29
N PRO A 410 25.42 -8.11 -5.17
CA PRO A 410 26.13 -8.76 -6.28
C PRO A 410 25.19 -9.12 -7.44
N PHE A 411 23.87 -9.14 -7.20
CA PHE A 411 22.85 -9.41 -8.21
C PHE A 411 22.41 -8.14 -8.96
N LEU A 412 22.83 -6.94 -8.54
CA LEU A 412 22.40 -5.70 -9.16
C LEU A 412 22.91 -5.61 -10.60
N ARG A 413 21.97 -5.43 -11.55
CA ARG A 413 22.27 -5.26 -12.99
C ARG A 413 21.98 -3.86 -13.52
N ARG A 414 21.04 -3.15 -12.88
CA ARG A 414 20.63 -1.79 -13.24
C ARG A 414 19.99 -1.11 -12.04
N ALA A 415 20.28 0.16 -11.83
CA ALA A 415 19.52 1.03 -10.92
C ALA A 415 19.04 2.24 -11.72
N VAL A 416 17.72 2.40 -11.85
CA VAL A 416 17.10 3.51 -12.57
C VAL A 416 16.50 4.47 -11.55
N LEU A 417 17.11 5.63 -11.38
CA LEU A 417 16.59 6.69 -10.52
C LEU A 417 15.72 7.66 -11.34
N VAL A 418 14.49 7.88 -10.91
CA VAL A 418 13.49 8.74 -11.55
C VAL A 418 13.09 9.85 -10.59
N ALA A 419 13.25 11.10 -11.01
CA ALA A 419 12.93 12.28 -10.20
C ALA A 419 11.42 12.36 -9.92
N ALA A 420 11.04 12.85 -8.74
CA ALA A 420 9.64 13.03 -8.33
C ALA A 420 8.80 13.78 -9.38
N ALA A 421 9.39 14.81 -9.99
CA ALA A 421 8.74 15.64 -11.01
C ALA A 421 8.45 14.88 -12.33
N ASP A 422 9.16 13.78 -12.58
CA ASP A 422 9.11 13.04 -13.85
C ASP A 422 8.21 11.79 -13.79
N HIS A 423 7.47 11.55 -12.69
CA HIS A 423 6.65 10.34 -12.63
C HIS A 423 5.45 10.38 -11.67
N GLY A 424 4.49 9.50 -11.97
CA GLY A 424 3.33 9.22 -11.14
C GLY A 424 3.08 7.73 -10.92
N PHE A 425 2.11 7.43 -10.06
CA PHE A 425 1.66 6.08 -9.72
C PHE A 425 0.13 6.01 -9.75
N CYS A 426 -0.41 4.80 -9.74
CA CYS A 426 -1.81 4.60 -9.35
C CYS A 426 -1.98 4.86 -7.85
N ASP A 427 -2.96 5.67 -7.49
CA ASP A 427 -3.32 5.99 -6.12
C ASP A 427 -3.77 4.73 -5.36
N GLY A 428 -3.45 4.63 -4.07
CA GLY A 428 -3.85 3.49 -3.24
C GLY A 428 -5.37 3.42 -2.99
N ALA A 429 -6.11 4.48 -3.29
CA ALA A 429 -7.57 4.53 -3.35
C ALA A 429 -8.09 4.56 -4.80
N SER A 430 -7.32 4.11 -5.80
CA SER A 430 -7.74 4.07 -7.21
C SER A 430 -9.07 3.36 -7.43
N HIS A 431 -9.38 2.32 -6.64
CA HIS A 431 -10.68 1.63 -6.66
C HIS A 431 -11.89 2.48 -6.22
N GLN A 432 -11.66 3.68 -5.68
CA GLN A 432 -12.69 4.62 -5.21
C GLN A 432 -12.64 5.97 -5.96
N ARG A 433 -11.74 6.13 -6.93
CA ARG A 433 -11.44 7.42 -7.55
C ARG A 433 -11.69 7.40 -9.04
N ALA A 434 -12.29 8.48 -9.55
CA ALA A 434 -12.42 8.70 -11.00
C ALA A 434 -11.06 8.93 -11.69
N ASP A 435 -10.14 9.63 -11.02
CA ASP A 435 -8.75 9.76 -11.44
C ASP A 435 -7.85 8.82 -10.63
N PRO A 436 -7.41 7.70 -11.23
CA PRO A 436 -6.65 6.68 -10.54
C PRO A 436 -5.17 7.03 -10.42
N LEU A 437 -4.66 8.03 -11.12
CA LEU A 437 -3.24 8.38 -11.11
C LEU A 437 -2.94 9.53 -10.11
N ARG A 438 -1.69 9.61 -9.66
CA ARG A 438 -1.18 10.68 -8.79
C ARG A 438 0.31 10.94 -9.07
N ALA A 439 0.73 12.20 -9.01
CA ALA A 439 2.16 12.52 -9.00
C ALA A 439 2.87 11.90 -7.79
N SER A 440 4.13 11.49 -7.97
CA SER A 440 4.95 11.01 -6.87
C SER A 440 5.51 12.18 -6.05
N PRO A 441 5.39 12.18 -4.71
CA PRO A 441 6.02 13.18 -3.86
C PRO A 441 7.50 12.90 -3.57
N TYR A 442 8.04 11.77 -4.06
CA TYR A 442 9.41 11.32 -3.84
C TYR A 442 10.01 10.85 -5.15
N ASP A 443 11.32 10.97 -5.28
CA ASP A 443 12.07 10.23 -6.29
C ASP A 443 11.82 8.72 -6.09
N THR A 444 11.89 7.97 -7.19
CA THR A 444 11.76 6.50 -7.16
C THR A 444 13.02 5.89 -7.75
N VAL A 445 13.52 4.85 -7.10
CA VAL A 445 14.57 4.00 -7.65
C VAL A 445 13.99 2.63 -8.00
N VAL A 446 14.30 2.16 -9.21
CA VAL A 446 14.03 0.79 -9.65
C VAL A 446 15.36 0.03 -9.71
N PHE A 447 15.57 -0.88 -8.77
CA PHE A 447 16.69 -1.80 -8.78
C PHE A 447 16.30 -3.06 -9.57
N VAL A 448 17.04 -3.39 -10.62
CA VAL A 448 16.91 -4.66 -11.33
C VAL A 448 17.99 -5.61 -10.83
N LEU A 449 17.57 -6.66 -10.12
CA LEU A 449 18.42 -7.63 -9.44
C LEU A 449 18.20 -9.01 -10.05
N GLN A 450 19.26 -9.65 -10.55
CA GLN A 450 19.14 -10.87 -11.35
C GLN A 450 20.29 -11.84 -11.10
N THR A 451 19.97 -13.14 -11.11
CA THR A 451 20.99 -14.17 -11.26
C THR A 451 21.68 -14.05 -12.62
N GLU A 452 22.81 -14.74 -12.81
CA GLU A 452 23.52 -14.73 -14.10
C GLU A 452 22.66 -15.27 -15.26
N ARG A 453 21.89 -16.34 -15.03
CA ARG A 453 20.92 -16.80 -16.04
C ARG A 453 19.74 -15.86 -16.19
N GLY A 454 19.33 -15.18 -15.12
CA GLY A 454 18.28 -14.16 -15.15
C GLY A 454 18.65 -12.99 -16.06
N SER A 455 19.88 -12.47 -15.96
CA SER A 455 20.35 -11.34 -16.75
C SER A 455 20.49 -11.65 -18.24
N ARG A 456 20.89 -12.89 -18.59
CA ARG A 456 20.93 -13.34 -19.98
C ARG A 456 19.53 -13.48 -20.58
N LYS A 457 18.57 -13.93 -19.77
CA LYS A 457 17.18 -14.15 -20.21
C LYS A 457 16.37 -12.86 -20.30
N TRP A 458 16.61 -11.91 -19.41
CA TRP A 458 15.85 -10.67 -19.26
C TRP A 458 16.81 -9.48 -19.11
N PRO A 459 17.53 -9.08 -20.18
CA PRO A 459 18.55 -8.04 -20.09
C PRO A 459 17.95 -6.70 -19.67
N ALA A 460 18.53 -6.08 -18.63
CA ALA A 460 18.22 -4.73 -18.17
C ALA A 460 19.15 -3.70 -18.83
N ASP A 461 19.05 -3.61 -20.16
CA ASP A 461 19.90 -2.78 -21.02
C ASP A 461 19.46 -1.30 -21.06
N GLY A 462 20.17 -0.48 -21.84
CA GLY A 462 19.85 0.95 -22.00
C GLY A 462 18.48 1.18 -22.66
N ARG A 463 17.99 0.25 -23.48
CA ARG A 463 16.66 0.34 -24.09
C ARG A 463 15.58 0.14 -23.04
N PHE A 464 15.74 -0.84 -22.16
CA PHE A 464 14.86 -1.03 -21.01
C PHE A 464 14.79 0.24 -20.16
N GLU A 465 15.93 0.84 -19.82
CA GLU A 465 15.96 2.07 -19.02
C GLU A 465 15.22 3.24 -19.70
N ALA A 466 15.48 3.48 -20.98
CA ALA A 466 14.83 4.55 -21.73
C ALA A 466 13.30 4.37 -21.79
N GLU A 467 12.82 3.17 -22.08
CA GLU A 467 11.38 2.85 -22.12
C GLU A 467 10.74 2.94 -20.74
N LEU A 468 11.45 2.51 -19.69
CA LEU A 468 10.98 2.61 -18.31
C LEU A 468 10.78 4.07 -17.87
N ARG A 469 11.75 4.94 -18.15
CA ARG A 469 11.67 6.39 -17.86
C ARG A 469 10.48 7.03 -18.60
N ALA A 470 10.33 6.74 -19.88
CA ALA A 470 9.20 7.24 -20.67
C ALA A 470 7.85 6.75 -20.12
N ALA A 471 7.77 5.49 -19.68
CA ALA A 471 6.56 4.93 -19.09
C ALA A 471 6.19 5.58 -17.74
N PHE A 472 7.19 5.87 -16.90
CA PHE A 472 6.99 6.61 -15.65
C PHE A 472 6.49 8.04 -15.90
N ALA A 473 7.07 8.75 -16.88
CA ALA A 473 6.62 10.08 -17.27
C ALA A 473 5.17 10.07 -17.81
N ALA A 474 4.82 9.06 -18.60
CA ALA A 474 3.45 8.86 -19.10
C ALA A 474 2.42 8.54 -17.99
N SER A 475 2.89 8.27 -16.76
CA SER A 475 2.06 7.92 -15.61
C SER A 475 1.76 9.10 -14.69
N LEU A 476 2.28 10.30 -15.00
CA LEU A 476 1.86 11.54 -14.36
C LEU A 476 0.39 11.81 -14.70
N ALA A 477 -0.39 12.25 -13.70
CA ALA A 477 -1.77 12.71 -13.85
C ALA A 477 -1.77 14.24 -14.05
N PRO A 478 -1.31 14.75 -15.19
CA PRO A 478 -0.60 16.02 -15.19
C PRO A 478 -1.57 17.19 -15.03
N ARG A 479 -2.79 17.06 -15.54
CA ARG A 479 -3.76 18.15 -15.54
C ARG A 479 -4.49 18.31 -14.20
N LEU A 480 -4.86 17.24 -13.52
CA LEU A 480 -5.58 17.38 -12.25
C LEU A 480 -4.69 17.90 -11.11
N ASP A 481 -3.46 17.40 -11.05
CA ASP A 481 -2.50 17.85 -10.03
C ASP A 481 -1.95 19.25 -10.37
N ALA A 482 -1.74 19.59 -11.66
CA ALA A 482 -1.43 20.97 -12.07
C ALA A 482 -2.56 21.95 -11.76
N TRP A 483 -3.82 21.53 -11.90
CA TRP A 483 -4.98 22.33 -11.47
C TRP A 483 -4.96 22.63 -9.96
N VAL A 484 -4.70 21.61 -9.14
CA VAL A 484 -4.56 21.78 -7.67
C VAL A 484 -3.37 22.67 -7.34
N ALA A 485 -2.23 22.50 -8.01
CA ALA A 485 -1.04 23.31 -7.81
C ALA A 485 -1.31 24.79 -8.14
N ALA A 486 -1.94 25.07 -9.30
CA ALA A 486 -2.34 26.41 -9.71
C ALA A 486 -3.31 27.07 -8.72
N LYS A 487 -4.30 26.32 -8.21
CA LYS A 487 -5.18 26.80 -7.12
C LYS A 487 -4.40 27.14 -5.84
N ARG A 488 -3.41 26.33 -5.48
CA ARG A 488 -2.59 26.52 -4.26
C ARG A 488 -1.63 27.70 -4.38
N SER A 489 -1.07 27.94 -5.57
CA SER A 489 -0.23 29.10 -5.88
C SER A 489 -1.04 30.38 -6.14
N LYS A 490 -2.38 30.31 -6.11
CA LYS A 490 -3.32 31.39 -6.47
C LYS A 490 -3.20 31.85 -7.93
N ASP A 491 -2.64 31.02 -8.79
CA ASP A 491 -2.69 31.22 -10.24
C ASP A 491 -4.05 30.72 -10.77
N PHE A 492 -5.07 31.57 -10.61
CA PHE A 492 -6.44 31.21 -10.97
C PHE A 492 -6.65 31.16 -12.49
N ALA A 493 -5.88 31.92 -13.28
CA ALA A 493 -5.98 31.91 -14.73
C ALA A 493 -5.54 30.55 -15.31
N THR A 494 -4.38 30.04 -14.86
CA THR A 494 -3.91 28.70 -15.23
C THR A 494 -4.85 27.62 -14.68
N ALA A 495 -5.35 27.77 -13.44
CA ALA A 495 -6.31 26.82 -12.87
C ALA A 495 -7.62 26.77 -13.69
N ASP A 496 -8.15 27.90 -14.15
CA ASP A 496 -9.39 27.93 -14.94
C ASP A 496 -9.16 27.30 -16.32
N LYS A 497 -8.04 27.62 -16.99
CA LYS A 497 -7.67 26.97 -18.26
C LYS A 497 -7.59 25.45 -18.14
N ILE A 498 -6.89 24.95 -17.11
CA ILE A 498 -6.76 23.51 -16.88
C ILE A 498 -8.11 22.89 -16.51
N ARG A 499 -8.96 23.60 -15.75
CA ARG A 499 -10.33 23.14 -15.43
C ARG A 499 -11.14 22.95 -16.71
N ASP A 500 -11.05 23.88 -17.64
CA ASP A 500 -11.82 23.82 -18.89
C ASP A 500 -11.30 22.70 -19.80
N GLU A 501 -9.99 22.48 -19.86
CA GLU A 501 -9.38 21.33 -20.52
C GLU A 501 -9.81 19.99 -19.89
N LEU A 502 -9.90 19.92 -18.56
CA LEU A 502 -10.40 18.76 -17.84
C LEU A 502 -11.90 18.54 -18.09
N LYS A 503 -12.69 19.61 -18.11
CA LYS A 503 -14.13 19.55 -18.37
C LYS A 503 -14.42 19.08 -19.80
N ALA A 504 -13.66 19.57 -20.78
CA ALA A 504 -13.71 19.08 -22.16
C ALA A 504 -13.37 17.58 -22.28
N ALA A 505 -12.62 17.05 -21.31
CA ALA A 505 -12.29 15.63 -21.18
C ALA A 505 -13.31 14.79 -20.40
N GLY A 506 -14.43 15.40 -19.97
CA GLY A 506 -15.41 14.74 -19.09
C GLY A 506 -15.01 14.69 -17.61
N VAL A 507 -13.90 15.34 -17.21
CA VAL A 507 -13.42 15.34 -15.82
C VAL A 507 -13.83 16.63 -15.11
N ILE A 508 -14.67 16.51 -14.09
CA ILE A 508 -15.05 17.66 -13.23
C ILE A 508 -13.99 17.82 -12.13
N ALA A 509 -13.07 18.77 -12.33
CA ALA A 509 -11.92 18.99 -11.43
C ALA A 509 -12.31 19.16 -9.95
N ASP A 510 -13.33 19.96 -9.64
CA ASP A 510 -13.79 20.20 -8.27
C ASP A 510 -14.43 18.95 -7.61
N LYS A 511 -15.00 18.00 -8.40
CA LYS A 511 -15.46 16.70 -7.89
C LYS A 511 -14.29 15.73 -7.70
N ALA A 512 -13.33 15.74 -8.63
CA ALA A 512 -12.19 14.82 -8.61
C ALA A 512 -11.12 15.21 -7.55
N ARG A 513 -11.10 16.48 -7.12
CA ARG A 513 -10.26 17.02 -6.03
C ARG A 513 -11.06 18.04 -5.20
N PRO A 514 -11.93 17.59 -4.28
CA PRO A 514 -12.77 18.49 -3.48
C PRO A 514 -11.94 19.36 -2.52
N VAL A 515 -12.38 20.60 -2.34
CA VAL A 515 -11.74 21.55 -1.41
C VAL A 515 -12.03 21.11 0.03
N PRO A 516 -11.04 21.08 0.94
CA PRO A 516 -11.28 20.66 2.33
C PRO A 516 -12.37 21.51 3.00
N ARG A 517 -13.32 20.87 3.69
CA ARG A 517 -14.47 21.51 4.37
C ARG A 517 -14.06 22.72 5.24
N LYS A 518 -12.94 22.61 5.96
CA LYS A 518 -12.37 23.71 6.77
C LYS A 518 -11.98 24.95 5.96
N ALA A 519 -11.58 24.80 4.70
CA ALA A 519 -11.27 25.92 3.82
C ALA A 519 -12.53 26.58 3.23
N ILE A 520 -13.61 25.79 3.07
CA ILE A 520 -14.94 26.30 2.69
C ILE A 520 -15.53 27.12 3.85
N GLU A 521 -15.48 26.59 5.07
CA GLU A 521 -15.92 27.28 6.30
C GLU A 521 -15.15 28.59 6.53
N LYS A 522 -13.83 28.59 6.29
CA LYS A 522 -12.99 29.79 6.42
C LYS A 522 -13.30 30.86 5.37
N ARG A 523 -13.67 30.45 4.14
CA ARG A 523 -14.12 31.37 3.07
C ARG A 523 -15.53 31.92 3.33
N ALA A 524 -16.42 31.12 3.91
CA ALA A 524 -17.74 31.58 4.34
C ALA A 524 -17.61 32.61 5.48
N ALA A 525 -16.74 32.36 6.46
CA ALA A 525 -16.46 33.29 7.55
C ALA A 525 -15.83 34.62 7.07
N SER A 526 -14.97 34.60 6.04
CA SER A 526 -14.40 35.83 5.49
C SER A 526 -15.39 36.65 4.67
N LYS A 527 -16.35 36.00 3.98
CA LYS A 527 -17.41 36.71 3.23
C LYS A 527 -18.46 37.35 4.15
N GLY A 528 -18.78 36.73 5.29
CA GLY A 528 -19.68 37.31 6.29
C GLY A 528 -19.10 38.52 7.04
N ALA A 529 -17.80 38.77 6.93
CA ALA A 529 -17.14 39.94 7.53
C ALA A 529 -17.16 41.18 6.62
N ASP A 530 -17.26 40.99 5.30
CA ASP A 530 -17.19 42.08 4.30
C ASP A 530 -18.55 42.75 4.04
N GLU A 531 -19.65 42.14 4.51
CA GLU A 531 -21.01 42.68 4.42
C GLU A 531 -21.36 43.66 5.55
N LYS A 532 -20.48 43.83 6.55
CA LYS A 532 -20.62 44.86 7.60
C LYS A 532 -19.88 46.14 7.22
N ARG A 533 -20.31 46.77 6.12
CA ARG A 533 -19.84 48.12 5.76
C ARG A 533 -20.56 49.16 6.64
N PRO A 534 -19.87 50.11 7.29
CA PRO A 534 -20.52 51.07 8.18
C PRO A 534 -21.42 52.03 7.39
N PRO A 535 -22.51 52.55 7.97
CA PRO A 535 -23.41 53.46 7.28
C PRO A 535 -22.65 54.74 6.91
N LYS A 536 -22.87 55.21 5.67
CA LYS A 536 -22.35 56.49 5.16
C LYS A 536 -22.80 57.62 6.10
N ARG A 537 -21.85 58.38 6.64
CA ARG A 537 -22.12 59.65 7.32
C ARG A 537 -22.83 60.60 6.35
N GLY A 538 -24.09 60.92 6.64
CA GLY A 538 -24.83 62.00 6.00
C GLY A 538 -24.23 63.34 6.39
N ARG A 539 -24.16 64.25 5.42
CA ARG A 539 -23.77 65.66 5.57
C ARG A 539 -24.87 66.41 6.34
N ALA A 540 -24.45 67.34 7.18
CA ALA A 540 -25.29 68.20 8.00
C ALA A 540 -26.23 69.11 7.17
N GLU A 541 -27.39 69.40 7.75
CA GLU A 541 -27.98 70.75 7.80
C GLU A 541 -27.83 71.28 9.24
#